data_AF-A0A9R0YXC8-F1
#
_entry.id   AF-A0A9R0YXC8-F1
#
_cell.length_a   1.000
_cell.length_b   1.000
_cell.length_c   1.000
_cell.angle_alpha   90.00
_cell.angle_beta   90.00
_cell.angle_gamma   90.00
#
_symmetry.space_group_name_H-M   'P 1'
#
loop_
_entity.id
_entity.type
_entity.pdbx_description
1 polymer ?
#
loop_
_entity_poly.entity_id
_entity_poly.type
_entity_poly.pdbx_seq_one_letter_code
_entity_poly.pdbx_strand_id
1 'polypeptide(L)'
;MAHSSLEHDVLLDDVPISVGHAVEKAEFTVLTEKGRLECTIDDLVKYGARFVSFFNECTDTFAGLTRLYLANLRFTESDFVSSILVTCKRLKYLGFLNCDIESWIAFQIEHAELSELSIVNCRFDVVKLDWVPKLTWLVFECWMSFKEPPLSFGYVPLLDVLCVSNVALGWHEMIELSTFLHETSVRDLTLGFKYEKIWVQPECLTRWLASVFHQLRIVNLVDIPEGYDLTWTMFILEAAPSLEEFYMTVCSY
;
A
#
# COMPACT_ATOMS: atom_id res chain seq x y z
N MET A 1 14.26 -79.68 -19.48
CA MET A 1 14.27 -78.90 -20.74
C MET A 1 12.88 -78.31 -20.90
N ALA A 2 12.53 -77.14 -20.36
CA ALA A 2 13.33 -75.99 -19.92
C ALA A 2 14.04 -75.26 -21.07
N HIS A 3 13.33 -74.27 -21.63
CA HIS A 3 13.74 -73.08 -22.39
C HIS A 3 12.51 -72.14 -22.33
N SER A 4 12.54 -71.02 -21.60
CA SER A 4 12.97 -69.67 -22.04
C SER A 4 12.11 -69.14 -23.21
N SER A 5 11.49 -67.96 -23.21
CA SER A 5 11.55 -66.76 -22.34
C SER A 5 10.15 -66.07 -22.36
N LEU A 6 9.86 -64.88 -21.82
CA LEU A 6 10.63 -63.81 -21.14
C LEU A 6 9.65 -63.03 -20.21
N GLU A 7 10.14 -62.22 -19.29
CA GLU A 7 9.35 -61.30 -18.46
C GLU A 7 8.97 -60.02 -19.22
N HIS A 8 7.77 -59.49 -18.96
CA HIS A 8 7.38 -58.13 -19.33
C HIS A 8 7.25 -57.28 -18.07
N ASP A 9 8.34 -56.61 -17.70
CA ASP A 9 8.28 -55.47 -16.78
C ASP A 9 7.46 -54.36 -17.43
N VAL A 10 6.25 -54.13 -16.91
CA VAL A 10 5.54 -52.86 -17.10
C VAL A 10 5.90 -52.01 -15.89
N LEU A 11 6.86 -51.11 -16.11
CA LEU A 11 7.23 -50.09 -15.15
C LEU A 11 5.97 -49.32 -14.72
N LEU A 12 5.78 -49.19 -13.41
CA LEU A 12 4.84 -48.23 -12.85
C LEU A 12 5.29 -46.84 -13.29
N ASP A 13 4.44 -46.11 -14.00
CA ASP A 13 4.71 -44.71 -14.32
C ASP A 13 4.95 -43.93 -13.03
N ASP A 14 6.16 -43.38 -12.89
CA ASP A 14 6.53 -42.48 -11.81
C ASP A 14 5.62 -41.25 -11.86
N VAL A 15 4.56 -41.23 -11.05
CA VAL A 15 3.85 -40.00 -10.73
C VAL A 15 4.86 -39.09 -10.05
N PRO A 16 5.24 -37.94 -10.64
CA PRO A 16 6.13 -37.02 -9.97
C PRO A 16 5.36 -36.42 -8.80
N ILE A 17 5.59 -36.94 -7.61
CA ILE A 17 5.11 -36.35 -6.37
C ILE A 17 5.90 -35.04 -6.20
N SER A 18 5.39 -33.99 -6.82
CA SER A 18 5.79 -32.62 -6.54
C SER A 18 5.34 -32.28 -5.12
N VAL A 19 6.14 -32.71 -4.13
CA VAL A 19 6.15 -32.12 -2.79
C VAL A 19 6.85 -30.77 -2.91
N GLY A 20 6.27 -29.88 -3.72
CA GLY A 20 6.63 -28.48 -3.75
C GLY A 20 6.24 -27.90 -2.40
N HIS A 21 7.22 -27.78 -1.50
CA HIS A 21 7.05 -27.03 -0.25
C HIS A 21 6.61 -25.61 -0.61
N ALA A 22 5.32 -25.34 -0.46
CA ALA A 22 4.75 -24.02 -0.66
C ALA A 22 5.27 -23.11 0.46
N VAL A 23 6.38 -22.41 0.20
CA VAL A 23 7.00 -21.47 1.14
C VAL A 23 5.93 -20.49 1.62
N GLU A 24 5.65 -20.49 2.93
CA GLU A 24 4.57 -19.70 3.52
C GLU A 24 4.86 -18.19 3.46
N LYS A 25 6.13 -17.82 3.68
CA LYS A 25 6.63 -16.46 3.59
C LYS A 25 7.88 -16.41 2.68
N ALA A 26 7.71 -15.91 1.47
CA ALA A 26 8.79 -15.51 0.58
C ALA A 26 8.82 -13.98 0.48
N GLU A 27 9.97 -13.35 0.71
CA GLU A 27 10.14 -11.90 0.83
C GLU A 27 11.30 -11.41 -0.04
N PHE A 28 11.10 -10.30 -0.74
CA PHE A 28 12.10 -9.64 -1.58
C PHE A 28 12.06 -8.13 -1.34
N THR A 29 13.22 -7.56 -1.05
CA THR A 29 13.35 -6.16 -0.62
C THR A 29 14.43 -5.51 -1.47
N VAL A 30 14.03 -4.57 -2.33
CA VAL A 30 14.95 -3.80 -3.17
C VAL A 30 15.44 -2.60 -2.40
N LEU A 31 16.74 -2.60 -2.11
CA LEU A 31 17.49 -1.47 -1.57
C LEU A 31 18.49 -0.99 -2.64
N THR A 32 18.77 0.31 -2.63
CA THR A 32 19.66 0.98 -3.59
C THR A 32 20.97 1.38 -2.93
N GLU A 33 22.04 1.54 -3.71
CA GLU A 33 23.37 1.88 -3.16
C GLU A 33 23.42 3.28 -2.54
N LYS A 34 22.53 4.19 -2.97
CA LYS A 34 22.31 5.52 -2.38
C LYS A 34 21.03 5.55 -1.54
N GLY A 35 21.03 6.36 -0.48
CA GLY A 35 19.82 6.63 0.32
C GLY A 35 18.87 7.63 -0.35
N ARG A 36 17.62 7.70 0.13
CA ARG A 36 16.56 8.60 -0.41
C ARG A 36 17.02 10.04 -0.66
N LEU A 37 17.80 10.60 0.28
CA LEU A 37 18.26 12.00 0.23
C LEU A 37 19.47 12.22 -0.70
N GLU A 38 20.10 11.13 -1.16
CA GLU A 38 21.31 11.13 -2.00
C GLU A 38 21.00 10.73 -3.45
N CYS A 39 19.87 10.06 -3.69
CA CYS A 39 19.41 9.66 -5.02
C CYS A 39 19.04 10.87 -5.89
N THR A 40 19.70 11.01 -7.04
CA THR A 40 19.22 11.88 -8.13
C THR A 40 18.12 11.17 -8.93
N ILE A 41 17.41 11.91 -9.79
CA ILE A 41 16.42 11.34 -10.71
C ILE A 41 17.06 10.26 -11.61
N ASP A 42 18.29 10.51 -12.10
CA ASP A 42 19.03 9.56 -12.93
C ASP A 42 19.37 8.26 -12.19
N ASP A 43 19.66 8.34 -10.89
CA ASP A 43 19.82 7.15 -10.04
C ASP A 43 18.51 6.36 -9.96
N LEU A 44 17.38 7.02 -9.67
CA LEU A 44 16.06 6.37 -9.57
C LEU A 44 15.67 5.65 -10.87
N VAL A 45 15.89 6.28 -12.03
CA VAL A 45 15.61 5.68 -13.35
C VAL A 45 16.52 4.47 -13.60
N LYS A 46 17.83 4.60 -13.31
CA LYS A 46 18.79 3.49 -13.43
C LYS A 46 18.42 2.31 -12.52
N TYR A 47 17.93 2.57 -11.32
CA TYR A 47 17.49 1.54 -10.38
C TYR A 47 16.19 0.88 -10.81
N GLY A 48 15.21 1.65 -11.28
CA GLY A 48 13.99 1.14 -11.89
C GLY A 48 14.30 0.18 -13.06
N ALA A 49 15.10 0.62 -14.02
CA ALA A 49 15.49 -0.21 -15.18
C ALA A 49 16.20 -1.52 -14.78
N ARG A 50 17.10 -1.48 -13.78
CA ARG A 50 17.74 -2.69 -13.24
C ARG A 50 16.74 -3.66 -12.63
N PHE A 51 15.78 -3.16 -11.85
CA PHE A 51 14.76 -4.00 -11.24
C PHE A 51 13.80 -4.59 -12.29
N VAL A 52 13.37 -3.80 -13.28
CA VAL A 52 12.51 -4.25 -14.39
C VAL A 52 13.17 -5.41 -15.17
N SER A 53 14.46 -5.30 -15.51
CA SER A 53 15.20 -6.39 -16.19
C SER A 53 15.20 -7.66 -15.34
N PHE A 54 15.59 -7.55 -14.07
CA PHE A 54 15.65 -8.69 -13.15
C PHE A 54 14.27 -9.33 -12.91
N PHE A 55 13.22 -8.54 -12.78
CA PHE A 55 11.85 -9.01 -12.62
C PHE A 55 11.38 -9.82 -13.84
N ASN A 56 11.63 -9.30 -15.05
CA ASN A 56 11.26 -9.94 -16.30
C ASN A 56 12.06 -11.23 -16.57
N GLU A 57 13.29 -11.33 -16.08
CA GLU A 57 14.13 -12.53 -16.15
C GLU A 57 13.71 -13.64 -15.16
N CYS A 58 12.97 -13.29 -14.10
CA CYS A 58 12.73 -14.18 -12.94
C CYS A 58 11.24 -14.30 -12.54
N THR A 59 10.31 -14.13 -13.48
CA THR A 59 8.85 -14.07 -13.22
C THR A 59 8.29 -15.26 -12.43
N ASP A 60 8.75 -16.48 -12.68
CA ASP A 60 8.35 -17.68 -11.92
C ASP A 60 8.72 -17.58 -10.42
N THR A 61 9.88 -17.00 -10.11
CA THR A 61 10.31 -16.73 -8.73
C THR A 61 9.41 -15.69 -8.06
N PHE A 62 9.06 -14.62 -8.79
CA PHE A 62 8.15 -13.57 -8.31
C PHE A 62 6.71 -14.09 -8.13
N ALA A 63 6.26 -15.06 -8.92
CA ALA A 63 4.94 -15.68 -8.75
C ALA A 63 4.76 -16.41 -7.41
N GLY A 64 5.85 -16.90 -6.82
CA GLY A 64 5.87 -17.50 -5.48
C GLY A 64 5.89 -16.50 -4.32
N LEU A 65 6.15 -15.21 -4.60
CA LEU A 65 6.47 -14.18 -3.62
C LEU A 65 5.26 -13.77 -2.77
N THR A 66 5.48 -13.51 -1.48
CA THR A 66 4.44 -13.10 -0.53
C THR A 66 4.62 -11.70 0.03
N ARG A 67 5.85 -11.15 -0.01
CA ARG A 67 6.16 -9.79 0.39
C ARG A 67 7.13 -9.16 -0.60
N LEU A 68 6.79 -8.00 -1.13
CA LEU A 68 7.66 -7.20 -1.99
C LEU A 68 7.80 -5.79 -1.42
N TYR A 69 9.03 -5.32 -1.26
CA TYR A 69 9.33 -3.94 -0.87
C TYR A 69 10.28 -3.31 -1.88
N LEU A 70 9.95 -2.10 -2.34
CA LEU A 70 10.65 -1.38 -3.39
C LEU A 70 11.03 0.01 -2.89
N ALA A 71 12.33 0.32 -2.84
CA ALA A 71 12.83 1.63 -2.46
C ALA A 71 13.58 2.31 -3.61
N ASN A 72 13.38 3.62 -3.76
CA ASN A 72 14.16 4.51 -4.64
C ASN A 72 14.17 4.07 -6.12
N LEU A 73 13.01 3.67 -6.67
CA LEU A 73 12.85 3.25 -8.06
C LEU A 73 11.97 4.22 -8.84
N ARG A 74 12.37 4.62 -10.06
CA ARG A 74 11.50 5.31 -11.00
C ARG A 74 11.18 4.41 -12.20
N PHE A 75 9.89 4.20 -12.45
CA PHE A 75 9.39 3.40 -13.56
C PHE A 75 9.05 4.30 -14.75
N THR A 76 9.68 4.04 -15.90
CA THR A 76 9.37 4.70 -17.18
C THR A 76 8.11 4.12 -17.80
N GLU A 77 7.96 2.80 -17.76
CA GLU A 77 6.72 2.10 -18.13
C GLU A 77 5.75 2.12 -16.95
N SER A 78 4.58 2.72 -17.16
CA SER A 78 3.62 3.03 -16.09
C SER A 78 2.68 1.87 -15.73
N ASP A 79 2.49 0.94 -16.66
CA ASP A 79 1.81 -0.34 -16.50
C ASP A 79 2.70 -1.40 -15.83
N PHE A 80 4.01 -1.18 -15.69
CA PHE A 80 4.91 -2.12 -15.03
C PHE A 80 4.48 -2.43 -13.58
N VAL A 81 3.96 -1.44 -12.84
CA VAL A 81 3.51 -1.67 -11.46
C VAL A 81 2.26 -2.57 -11.41
N SER A 82 1.43 -2.54 -12.45
CA SER A 82 0.33 -3.50 -12.64
C SER A 82 0.86 -4.91 -12.95
N SER A 83 1.95 -5.02 -13.73
CA SER A 83 2.61 -6.31 -14.01
C SER A 83 3.15 -7.00 -12.76
N ILE A 84 3.54 -6.25 -11.72
CA ILE A 84 3.88 -6.79 -10.40
C ILE A 84 2.67 -7.54 -9.81
N LEU A 85 1.49 -6.90 -9.78
CA LEU A 85 0.26 -7.47 -9.22
C LEU A 85 -0.20 -8.71 -10.00
N VAL A 86 -0.11 -8.69 -11.33
CA VAL A 86 -0.48 -9.83 -12.19
C VAL A 86 0.46 -11.03 -12.01
N THR A 87 1.76 -10.77 -11.82
CA THR A 87 2.77 -11.82 -11.69
C THR A 87 2.78 -12.44 -10.29
N CYS A 88 2.80 -11.59 -9.24
CA CYS A 88 3.04 -12.01 -7.85
C CYS A 88 1.76 -12.55 -7.18
N LYS A 89 1.16 -13.62 -7.72
CA LYS A 89 -0.17 -14.15 -7.35
C LYS A 89 -0.38 -14.51 -5.86
N ARG A 90 0.69 -14.59 -5.05
CA ARG A 90 0.67 -14.89 -3.62
C ARG A 90 1.01 -13.69 -2.73
N LEU A 91 1.10 -12.49 -3.31
CA LEU A 91 1.54 -11.27 -2.64
C LEU A 91 0.54 -10.82 -1.57
N LYS A 92 1.00 -10.81 -0.31
CA LYS A 92 0.27 -10.34 0.88
C LYS A 92 0.70 -8.93 1.30
N TYR A 93 1.98 -8.60 1.14
CA TYR A 93 2.53 -7.27 1.40
C TYR A 93 3.13 -6.68 0.13
N LEU A 94 2.75 -5.43 -0.18
CA LEU A 94 3.41 -4.61 -1.19
C LEU A 94 3.80 -3.26 -0.57
N GLY A 95 5.08 -2.90 -0.68
CA GLY A 95 5.63 -1.67 -0.13
C GLY A 95 6.40 -0.86 -1.17
N PHE A 96 6.15 0.45 -1.21
CA PHE A 96 6.89 1.43 -1.99
C PHE A 96 7.41 2.55 -1.09
N LEU A 97 8.70 2.87 -1.21
CA LEU A 97 9.32 4.03 -0.58
C LEU A 97 10.06 4.85 -1.64
N ASN A 98 9.72 6.13 -1.77
CA ASN A 98 10.40 7.04 -2.69
C ASN A 98 10.40 6.53 -4.14
N CYS A 99 9.27 5.96 -4.57
CA CYS A 99 9.06 5.50 -5.95
C CYS A 99 8.30 6.53 -6.79
N ASP A 100 8.62 6.59 -8.08
CA ASP A 100 8.08 7.55 -9.05
C ASP A 100 7.64 6.82 -10.33
N ILE A 101 6.59 7.30 -10.99
CA ILE A 101 6.18 6.84 -12.32
C ILE A 101 6.25 8.05 -13.26
N GLU A 102 6.87 7.87 -14.43
CA GLU A 102 7.09 8.97 -15.37
C GLU A 102 5.80 9.61 -15.92
N SER A 103 4.68 8.86 -15.91
CA SER A 103 3.35 9.34 -16.29
C SER A 103 2.40 9.50 -15.09
N TRP A 104 1.58 10.55 -15.11
CA TRP A 104 0.48 10.83 -14.18
C TRP A 104 -0.74 9.90 -14.40
N ILE A 105 -0.54 8.60 -14.31
CA ILE A 105 -1.59 7.57 -14.45
C ILE A 105 -2.03 7.11 -13.05
N ALA A 106 -3.29 6.71 -12.94
CA ALA A 106 -3.82 6.12 -11.72
C ALA A 106 -3.21 4.72 -11.49
N PHE A 107 -2.66 4.49 -10.31
CA PHE A 107 -2.21 3.16 -9.89
C PHE A 107 -3.42 2.35 -9.44
N GLN A 108 -3.92 1.50 -10.34
CA GLN A 108 -5.04 0.61 -10.08
C GLN A 108 -4.55 -0.70 -9.45
N ILE A 109 -5.25 -1.16 -8.42
CA ILE A 109 -4.88 -2.31 -7.60
C ILE A 109 -6.08 -3.26 -7.52
N GLU A 110 -5.94 -4.39 -8.20
CA GLU A 110 -6.79 -5.57 -8.05
C GLU A 110 -5.91 -6.75 -7.61
N HIS A 111 -6.10 -7.25 -6.39
CA HIS A 111 -5.29 -8.38 -5.89
C HIS A 111 -5.98 -9.15 -4.77
N ALA A 112 -6.31 -10.43 -5.02
CA ALA A 112 -7.09 -11.28 -4.11
C ALA A 112 -6.40 -11.53 -2.74
N GLU A 113 -5.07 -11.61 -2.74
CA GLU A 113 -4.28 -12.02 -1.57
C GLU A 113 -3.61 -10.86 -0.81
N LEU A 114 -3.70 -9.62 -1.32
CA LEU A 114 -3.01 -8.48 -0.73
C LEU A 114 -3.71 -8.08 0.58
N SER A 115 -2.98 -8.10 1.69
CA SER A 115 -3.45 -7.76 3.03
C SER A 115 -2.84 -6.47 3.59
N GLU A 116 -1.65 -6.11 3.15
CA GLU A 116 -0.88 -4.94 3.60
C GLU A 116 -0.36 -4.16 2.39
N LEU A 117 -0.67 -2.86 2.32
CA LEU A 117 -0.12 -1.94 1.32
C LEU A 117 0.55 -0.74 1.99
N SER A 118 1.82 -0.50 1.64
CA SER A 118 2.57 0.68 2.07
C SER A 118 3.00 1.51 0.87
N ILE A 119 2.66 2.80 0.85
CA ILE A 119 3.09 3.76 -0.16
C ILE A 119 3.57 5.02 0.57
N VAL A 120 4.88 5.27 0.55
CA VAL A 120 5.50 6.35 1.33
C VAL A 120 6.38 7.22 0.43
N ASN A 121 6.14 8.54 0.42
CA ASN A 121 6.87 9.52 -0.38
C ASN A 121 6.91 9.17 -1.89
N CYS A 122 5.83 8.59 -2.41
CA CYS A 122 5.74 8.19 -3.81
C CYS A 122 4.92 9.18 -4.64
N ARG A 123 5.17 9.20 -5.96
CA ARG A 123 4.39 9.99 -6.92
C ARG A 123 3.45 9.09 -7.73
N PHE A 124 2.20 9.08 -7.31
CA PHE A 124 1.07 8.51 -8.05
C PHE A 124 0.01 9.60 -8.19
N ASP A 125 -0.67 9.67 -9.34
CA ASP A 125 -1.73 10.67 -9.59
C ASP A 125 -2.98 10.34 -8.75
N VAL A 126 -3.44 9.09 -8.82
CA VAL A 126 -4.48 8.55 -7.92
C VAL A 126 -4.15 7.09 -7.64
N VAL A 127 -4.25 6.64 -6.38
CA VAL A 127 -4.18 5.22 -6.03
C VAL A 127 -5.61 4.68 -5.90
N LYS A 128 -5.95 3.64 -6.68
CA LYS A 128 -7.30 3.07 -6.74
C LYS A 128 -7.28 1.61 -6.28
N LEU A 129 -8.01 1.31 -5.23
CA LEU A 129 -8.14 -0.02 -4.63
C LEU A 129 -9.43 -0.67 -5.15
N ASP A 130 -9.45 -0.98 -6.44
CA ASP A 130 -10.66 -1.38 -7.16
C ASP A 130 -11.23 -2.71 -6.62
N TRP A 131 -10.40 -3.73 -6.39
CA TRP A 131 -10.80 -4.97 -5.74
C TRP A 131 -9.65 -5.61 -4.93
N VAL A 132 -9.65 -5.38 -3.61
CA VAL A 132 -8.59 -5.87 -2.70
C VAL A 132 -9.23 -6.44 -1.43
N PRO A 133 -9.92 -7.60 -1.53
CA PRO A 133 -10.86 -8.08 -0.52
C PRO A 133 -10.23 -8.44 0.83
N LYS A 134 -8.91 -8.67 0.87
CA LYS A 134 -8.17 -9.05 2.08
C LYS A 134 -7.35 -7.91 2.69
N LEU A 135 -7.40 -6.71 2.12
CA LEU A 135 -6.65 -5.56 2.64
C LEU A 135 -7.13 -5.22 4.05
N THR A 136 -6.25 -5.35 5.04
CA THR A 136 -6.50 -4.98 6.43
C THR A 136 -5.75 -3.73 6.85
N TRP A 137 -4.63 -3.41 6.18
CA TRP A 137 -3.71 -2.35 6.56
C TRP A 137 -3.24 -1.54 5.34
N LEU A 138 -3.43 -0.22 5.40
CA LEU A 138 -3.04 0.71 4.35
C LEU A 138 -2.25 1.90 4.94
N VAL A 139 -1.04 2.13 4.42
CA VAL A 139 -0.26 3.35 4.65
C VAL A 139 -0.11 4.11 3.35
N PHE A 140 -0.54 5.36 3.32
CA PHE A 140 -0.39 6.30 2.21
C PHE A 140 0.15 7.64 2.72
N GLU A 141 1.48 7.71 2.86
CA GLU A 141 2.17 8.81 3.51
C GLU A 141 3.01 9.67 2.56
N CYS A 142 3.11 10.96 2.88
CA CYS A 142 3.87 11.95 2.12
C CYS A 142 3.50 11.94 0.62
N TRP A 143 2.21 11.77 0.30
CA TRP A 143 1.74 11.77 -1.08
C TRP A 143 1.83 13.19 -1.69
N MET A 144 2.19 13.26 -2.97
CA MET A 144 2.47 14.50 -3.73
C MET A 144 1.61 14.62 -5.00
N SER A 145 0.38 14.11 -4.97
CA SER A 145 -0.54 14.21 -6.11
C SER A 145 -1.02 15.65 -6.33
N PHE A 146 -1.26 15.98 -7.60
CA PHE A 146 -1.85 17.24 -8.06
C PHE A 146 -3.36 17.14 -8.27
N LYS A 147 -3.99 16.00 -7.93
CA LYS A 147 -5.43 15.77 -8.00
C LYS A 147 -5.98 15.30 -6.67
N GLU A 148 -7.21 15.70 -6.42
CA GLU A 148 -7.97 15.34 -5.22
C GLU A 148 -9.30 14.69 -5.69
N PRO A 149 -9.68 13.49 -5.19
CA PRO A 149 -8.95 12.64 -4.24
C PRO A 149 -7.68 11.96 -4.80
N PRO A 150 -6.65 11.74 -3.97
CA PRO A 150 -5.47 10.95 -4.31
C PRO A 150 -5.63 9.45 -4.00
N LEU A 151 -6.67 9.05 -3.25
CA LEU A 151 -7.04 7.68 -2.93
C LEU A 151 -8.49 7.43 -3.34
N SER A 152 -8.79 6.22 -3.80
CA SER A 152 -10.15 5.78 -4.10
C SER A 152 -10.32 4.31 -3.71
N PHE A 153 -11.43 4.01 -3.03
CA PHE A 153 -11.75 2.68 -2.53
C PHE A 153 -12.87 2.06 -3.36
N GLY A 154 -12.61 0.87 -3.91
CA GLY A 154 -13.62 -0.05 -4.42
C GLY A 154 -13.95 -1.10 -3.36
N TYR A 155 -13.71 -2.37 -3.64
CA TYR A 155 -14.04 -3.46 -2.71
C TYR A 155 -12.90 -3.76 -1.71
N VAL A 156 -12.97 -3.14 -0.53
CA VAL A 156 -11.99 -3.28 0.59
C VAL A 156 -12.67 -3.57 1.96
N PRO A 157 -13.52 -4.61 2.07
CA PRO A 157 -14.39 -4.84 3.23
C PRO A 157 -13.69 -5.15 4.56
N LEU A 158 -12.38 -5.43 4.55
CA LEU A 158 -11.60 -5.80 5.74
C LEU A 158 -10.63 -4.71 6.21
N LEU A 159 -10.65 -3.51 5.61
CA LEU A 159 -9.73 -2.44 5.95
C LEU A 159 -10.00 -1.93 7.38
N ASP A 160 -9.05 -2.23 8.28
CA ASP A 160 -9.15 -2.01 9.73
C ASP A 160 -8.17 -0.90 10.17
N VAL A 161 -7.00 -0.82 9.55
CA VAL A 161 -5.95 0.19 9.82
C VAL A 161 -5.70 1.07 8.59
N LEU A 162 -5.78 2.39 8.77
CA LEU A 162 -5.52 3.39 7.73
C LEU A 162 -4.61 4.51 8.26
N CYS A 163 -3.42 4.65 7.67
CA CYS A 163 -2.53 5.78 7.93
C CYS A 163 -2.39 6.65 6.69
N VAL A 164 -2.74 7.94 6.80
CA VAL A 164 -2.62 8.90 5.69
C VAL A 164 -1.87 10.14 6.15
N SER A 165 -0.90 10.59 5.35
CA SER A 165 -0.31 11.93 5.52
C SER A 165 -0.02 12.57 4.17
N ASN A 166 -0.32 13.87 4.05
CA ASN A 166 0.01 14.67 2.88
C ASN A 166 1.26 15.53 3.15
N VAL A 167 1.95 15.95 2.09
CA VAL A 167 3.07 16.92 2.18
C VAL A 167 2.57 18.35 2.47
N ALA A 168 1.25 18.59 2.45
CA ALA A 168 0.57 19.84 2.80
C ALA A 168 1.16 21.10 2.13
N LEU A 169 1.63 20.94 0.89
CA LEU A 169 2.14 22.03 0.06
C LEU A 169 1.05 23.09 -0.12
N GLY A 170 1.42 24.37 -0.11
CA GLY A 170 0.48 25.50 -0.10
C GLY A 170 -0.50 25.60 -1.30
N TRP A 171 -0.33 24.77 -2.33
CA TRP A 171 -1.23 24.64 -3.47
C TRP A 171 -2.29 23.51 -3.35
N HIS A 172 -2.21 22.65 -2.33
CA HIS A 172 -3.24 21.61 -2.11
C HIS A 172 -4.46 22.25 -1.44
N GLU A 173 -5.65 21.81 -1.82
CA GLU A 173 -6.89 22.24 -1.17
C GLU A 173 -7.00 21.54 0.21
N MET A 174 -8.14 21.66 0.89
CA MET A 174 -8.39 20.91 2.12
C MET A 174 -9.39 19.82 1.79
N ILE A 175 -9.00 18.57 2.02
CA ILE A 175 -9.82 17.42 1.69
C ILE A 175 -10.77 17.12 2.87
N GLU A 176 -11.96 16.60 2.59
CA GLU A 176 -12.89 16.13 3.63
C GLU A 176 -12.52 14.69 4.05
N LEU A 177 -12.68 14.33 5.33
CA LEU A 177 -12.34 12.99 5.83
C LEU A 177 -13.13 11.88 5.15
N SER A 178 -14.39 12.15 4.79
CA SER A 178 -15.24 11.26 4.00
C SER A 178 -14.57 10.80 2.72
N THR A 179 -13.73 11.63 2.11
CA THR A 179 -12.93 11.28 0.92
C THR A 179 -12.06 10.03 1.10
N PHE A 180 -11.59 9.76 2.32
CA PHE A 180 -10.77 8.59 2.67
C PHE A 180 -11.52 7.53 3.49
N LEU A 181 -12.59 7.93 4.19
CA LEU A 181 -13.30 7.05 5.11
C LEU A 181 -14.62 6.49 4.56
N HIS A 182 -15.18 7.06 3.49
CA HIS A 182 -16.47 6.64 2.93
C HIS A 182 -16.52 5.13 2.66
N GLU A 183 -17.56 4.47 3.17
CA GLU A 183 -17.82 3.03 3.04
C GLU A 183 -16.70 2.08 3.57
N THR A 184 -15.73 2.61 4.32
CA THR A 184 -14.73 1.79 5.03
C THR A 184 -15.26 1.25 6.37
N SER A 185 -14.51 0.34 7.00
CA SER A 185 -14.76 -0.14 8.38
C SER A 185 -13.54 0.07 9.29
N VAL A 186 -12.76 1.13 9.02
CA VAL A 186 -11.53 1.48 9.73
C VAL A 186 -11.79 1.62 11.24
N ARG A 187 -10.85 1.10 12.03
CA ARG A 187 -10.83 1.18 13.50
C ARG A 187 -9.60 1.88 14.05
N ASP A 188 -8.45 1.77 13.37
CA ASP A 188 -7.23 2.51 13.65
C ASP A 188 -6.98 3.53 12.53
N LEU A 189 -7.09 4.81 12.87
CA LEU A 189 -6.88 5.91 11.93
C LEU A 189 -5.69 6.76 12.37
N THR A 190 -4.67 6.84 11.51
CA THR A 190 -3.55 7.76 11.67
C THR A 190 -3.62 8.88 10.62
N LEU A 191 -3.60 10.14 11.09
CA LEU A 191 -3.52 11.34 10.25
C LEU A 191 -2.23 12.08 10.57
N GLY A 192 -1.33 12.21 9.59
CA GLY A 192 -0.05 12.91 9.75
C GLY A 192 0.00 14.28 9.08
N PHE A 193 0.59 15.27 9.76
CA PHE A 193 0.55 16.70 9.43
C PHE A 193 1.96 17.32 9.25
N LYS A 194 2.82 16.67 8.46
CA LYS A 194 4.28 16.88 8.41
C LYS A 194 4.81 18.28 8.02
N TYR A 195 3.95 19.25 7.70
CA TYR A 195 4.33 20.53 7.09
C TYR A 195 3.33 21.66 7.44
N GLU A 196 3.40 22.77 6.71
CA GLU A 196 2.83 24.11 7.01
C GLU A 196 1.31 24.20 7.22
N LYS A 197 0.53 23.16 6.89
CA LYS A 197 -0.95 23.24 6.84
C LYS A 197 -1.61 21.92 7.26
N ILE A 198 -2.74 22.02 7.96
CA ILE A 198 -3.67 20.89 8.10
C ILE A 198 -4.37 20.68 6.74
N TRP A 199 -4.09 19.54 6.10
CA TRP A 199 -4.53 19.22 4.73
C TRP A 199 -5.94 18.63 4.64
N VAL A 200 -6.58 18.39 5.79
CA VAL A 200 -7.94 17.87 5.92
C VAL A 200 -8.78 18.87 6.72
N GLN A 201 -10.09 18.95 6.47
CA GLN A 201 -11.01 19.83 7.23
C GLN A 201 -12.08 19.02 7.99
N PRO A 202 -12.55 19.48 9.18
CA PRO A 202 -13.71 18.90 9.83
C PRO A 202 -14.95 19.17 8.98
N GLU A 203 -15.78 18.16 8.78
CA GLU A 203 -16.99 18.25 7.96
C GLU A 203 -18.24 17.95 8.80
N CYS A 204 -19.42 18.29 8.27
CA CYS A 204 -20.67 17.88 8.90
C CYS A 204 -20.81 16.35 8.83
N LEU A 205 -20.91 15.69 10.00
CA LEU A 205 -21.01 14.22 10.08
C LEU A 205 -22.21 13.69 9.31
N THR A 206 -21.98 13.25 8.08
CA THR A 206 -22.95 12.48 7.30
C THR A 206 -23.23 11.15 7.99
N ARG A 207 -24.39 10.53 7.70
CA ARG A 207 -24.76 9.23 8.29
C ARG A 207 -23.70 8.14 8.06
N TRP A 208 -23.03 8.18 6.90
CA TRP A 208 -21.97 7.24 6.54
C TRP A 208 -20.70 7.50 7.35
N LEU A 209 -20.22 8.75 7.38
CA LEU A 209 -19.02 9.12 8.13
C LEU A 209 -19.20 8.86 9.63
N ALA A 210 -20.36 9.22 10.18
CA ALA A 210 -20.72 8.88 11.56
C ALA A 210 -20.64 7.37 11.83
N SER A 211 -21.07 6.52 10.89
CA SER A 211 -20.99 5.06 11.03
C SER A 211 -19.55 4.53 11.05
N VAL A 212 -18.60 5.21 10.38
CA VAL A 212 -17.17 4.86 10.47
C VAL A 212 -16.61 5.34 11.80
N PHE A 213 -16.88 6.60 12.17
CA PHE A 213 -16.44 7.18 13.43
C PHE A 213 -16.93 6.40 14.67
N HIS A 214 -18.14 5.85 14.65
CA HIS A 214 -18.66 4.98 15.72
C HIS A 214 -17.92 3.63 15.84
N GLN A 215 -17.10 3.24 14.86
CA GLN A 215 -16.28 2.04 14.87
C GLN A 215 -14.82 2.30 15.26
N LEU A 216 -14.33 3.54 15.16
CA LEU A 216 -12.98 3.94 15.55
C LEU A 216 -12.69 3.55 17.00
N ARG A 217 -11.51 2.97 17.21
CA ARG A 217 -10.95 2.51 18.48
C ARG A 217 -9.65 3.21 18.80
N ILE A 218 -8.82 3.43 17.80
CA ILE A 218 -7.54 4.11 17.92
C ILE A 218 -7.53 5.28 16.92
N VAL A 219 -7.16 6.47 17.40
CA VAL A 219 -6.88 7.62 16.53
C VAL A 219 -5.54 8.23 16.90
N ASN A 220 -4.68 8.38 15.89
CA ASN A 220 -3.36 8.98 16.00
C ASN A 220 -3.32 10.28 15.17
N LEU A 221 -3.11 11.43 15.81
CA LEU A 221 -2.83 12.70 15.12
C LEU A 221 -1.34 13.04 15.25
N VAL A 222 -0.62 12.89 14.15
CA VAL A 222 0.85 12.88 14.12
C VAL A 222 1.40 14.18 13.50
N ASP A 223 2.47 14.72 14.07
CA ASP A 223 3.17 15.94 13.62
C ASP A 223 2.32 17.23 13.53
N ILE A 224 1.27 17.42 14.36
CA ILE A 224 0.41 18.63 14.33
C ILE A 224 1.25 19.91 14.52
N PRO A 225 1.12 20.95 13.68
CA PRO A 225 1.82 22.22 13.87
C PRO A 225 1.51 22.90 15.22
N GLU A 226 2.54 23.42 15.88
CA GLU A 226 2.39 24.22 17.11
C GLU A 226 1.49 25.45 16.89
N GLY A 227 0.65 25.76 17.89
CA GLY A 227 -0.27 26.90 17.87
C GLY A 227 -1.62 26.64 17.21
N TYR A 228 -1.86 25.43 16.67
CA TYR A 228 -3.19 25.03 16.21
C TYR A 228 -4.18 24.83 17.37
N ASP A 229 -5.47 25.03 17.11
CA ASP A 229 -6.51 24.85 18.13
C ASP A 229 -6.86 23.36 18.35
N LEU A 230 -7.57 23.09 19.45
CA LEU A 230 -8.04 21.74 19.78
C LEU A 230 -9.38 21.39 19.12
N THR A 231 -9.85 22.16 18.13
CA THR A 231 -11.15 21.92 17.46
C THR A 231 -11.18 20.55 16.80
N TRP A 232 -10.05 20.13 16.21
CA TRP A 232 -9.86 18.79 15.66
C TRP A 232 -9.99 17.67 16.70
N THR A 233 -9.36 17.86 17.86
CA THR A 233 -9.44 16.94 19.00
C THR A 233 -10.88 16.77 19.47
N MET A 234 -11.59 17.88 19.67
CA MET A 234 -12.98 17.88 20.12
C MET A 234 -13.90 17.22 19.10
N PHE A 235 -13.75 17.55 17.81
CA PHE A 235 -14.52 16.92 16.72
C PHE A 235 -14.39 15.39 16.72
N ILE A 236 -13.17 14.86 16.85
CA ILE A 236 -12.94 13.41 16.86
C ILE A 236 -13.54 12.76 18.12
N LEU A 237 -13.32 13.35 19.29
CA LEU A 237 -13.82 12.82 20.57
C LEU A 237 -15.36 12.83 20.66
N GLU A 238 -16.02 13.84 20.08
CA GLU A 238 -17.48 13.91 19.99
C GLU A 238 -18.06 12.94 18.94
N ALA A 239 -17.34 12.73 17.83
CA ALA A 239 -17.78 11.89 16.73
C ALA A 239 -17.57 10.37 16.97
N ALA A 240 -16.54 9.98 17.73
CA ALA A 240 -16.13 8.60 17.96
C ALA A 240 -16.45 8.08 19.39
N PRO A 241 -17.71 7.73 19.71
CA PRO A 241 -18.11 7.28 21.04
C PRO A 241 -17.53 5.92 21.48
N SER A 242 -16.91 5.18 20.55
CA SER A 242 -16.27 3.88 20.80
C SER A 242 -14.74 3.97 21.00
N LEU A 243 -14.17 5.18 21.00
CA LEU A 243 -12.73 5.39 21.01
C LEU A 243 -12.11 4.89 22.34
N GLU A 244 -11.07 4.07 22.22
CA GLU A 244 -10.35 3.45 23.33
C GLU A 244 -9.01 4.18 23.56
N GLU A 245 -8.33 4.55 22.48
CA GLU A 245 -7.02 5.20 22.51
C GLU A 245 -7.00 6.44 21.59
N PHE A 246 -6.49 7.56 22.11
CA PHE A 246 -6.27 8.79 21.35
C PHE A 246 -4.85 9.29 21.59
N TYR A 247 -4.07 9.39 20.53
CA TYR A 247 -2.69 9.86 20.57
C TYR A 247 -2.54 11.14 19.75
N MET A 248 -1.75 12.07 20.28
CA MET A 248 -1.44 13.34 19.64
C MET A 248 0.04 13.67 19.84
N THR A 249 0.73 14.03 18.76
CA THR A 249 2.07 14.61 18.80
C THR A 249 2.05 15.97 18.11
N VAL A 250 2.67 16.97 18.76
CA VAL A 250 2.78 18.34 18.25
C VAL A 250 4.23 18.61 17.86
N CYS A 251 4.43 19.28 16.72
CA CYS A 251 5.73 19.65 16.18
C CYS A 251 5.89 21.17 16.06
N SER A 252 6.99 21.67 16.62
CA SER A 252 7.52 23.01 16.36
C SER A 252 8.51 22.92 15.19
N TYR A 253 8.24 23.65 14.09
CA TYR A 253 9.09 23.71 12.90
C TYR A 253 9.97 24.98 12.90
#